data_AF-A0A345HR87-F1
#
_entry.id   AF-A0A345HR87-F1
#
_cell.length_a   1.000
_cell.length_b   1.000
_cell.length_c   1.000
_cell.angle_alpha   90.00
_cell.angle_beta   90.00
_cell.angle_gamma   90.00
#
_symmetry.space_group_name_H-M   'P 1'
#
loop_
_entity.id
_entity.type
_entity.pdbx_description
1 polymer ?
#
loop_
_entity_poly.entity_id
_entity_poly.type
_entity_poly.pdbx_seq_one_letter_code
_entity_poly.pdbx_strand_id
1 'polypeptide(L)'
;MDTHAEPEQTWHNTNAAGPPIRQLFRDVIADRLPGPRPPQAAMLFGAEADPFWDDRSFLGDFYNEILHQDTCRPATADGLALVTALAVDDRIPARHRFQAVELLVRAATVKHCSWKDSGSIP
;
A
#
# COMPACT_ATOMS: atom_id res chain seq x y z
N MET A 1 -19.92 49.28 -6.59
CA MET A 1 -19.26 48.67 -7.77
C MET A 1 -18.36 47.62 -7.19
N ASP A 2 -18.99 46.50 -6.87
CA ASP A 2 -18.49 45.52 -5.92
C ASP A 2 -17.75 44.44 -6.69
N THR A 3 -16.45 44.39 -6.44
CA THR A 3 -15.54 43.36 -6.93
C THR A 3 -15.94 42.01 -6.31
N HIS A 4 -16.61 41.17 -7.10
CA HIS A 4 -16.73 39.75 -6.75
C HIS A 4 -15.38 39.08 -7.01
N ALA A 5 -14.58 38.95 -5.94
CA ALA A 5 -13.54 37.94 -5.89
C ALA A 5 -14.22 36.58 -5.71
N GLU A 6 -14.15 35.71 -6.72
CA GLU A 6 -14.42 34.30 -6.55
C GLU A 6 -13.47 33.74 -5.47
N PRO A 7 -13.96 32.95 -4.51
CA PRO A 7 -13.05 32.24 -3.63
C PRO A 7 -12.37 31.14 -4.45
N GLU A 8 -11.04 31.23 -4.56
CA GLU A 8 -10.18 30.15 -5.05
C GLU A 8 -10.43 28.90 -4.19
N GLN A 9 -11.33 28.05 -4.68
CA GLN A 9 -11.72 26.82 -4.01
C GLN A 9 -10.64 25.76 -4.21
N THR A 10 -9.92 25.50 -3.12
CA THR A 10 -9.77 24.14 -2.56
C THR A 10 -8.98 23.10 -3.38
N TRP A 11 -8.12 23.48 -4.31
CA TRP A 11 -7.22 22.51 -4.97
C TRP A 11 -6.04 22.05 -4.10
N HIS A 12 -5.81 22.67 -2.94
CA HIS A 12 -4.58 22.45 -2.17
C HIS A 12 -4.71 21.48 -0.98
N ASN A 13 -5.92 21.05 -0.61
CA ASN A 13 -6.11 20.09 0.50
C ASN A 13 -6.31 18.63 0.07
N THR A 14 -6.63 18.37 -1.20
CA THR A 14 -6.88 16.99 -1.68
C THR A 14 -5.59 16.21 -1.95
N ASN A 15 -4.47 16.89 -2.18
CA ASN A 15 -3.24 16.26 -2.67
C ASN A 15 -2.35 15.65 -1.56
N ALA A 16 -2.50 16.06 -0.30
CA ALA A 16 -1.66 15.54 0.80
C ALA A 16 -2.07 14.11 1.24
N ALA A 17 -3.34 13.74 1.05
CA ALA A 17 -3.86 12.42 1.40
C ALA A 17 -3.55 11.35 0.34
N GLY A 18 -3.12 11.76 -0.86
CA GLY A 18 -2.95 10.86 -2.01
C GLY A 18 -4.29 10.37 -2.58
N PRO A 19 -4.27 9.33 -3.43
CA PRO A 19 -5.47 8.85 -4.12
C PRO A 19 -6.50 8.25 -3.13
N PRO A 20 -7.82 8.29 -3.41
CA PRO A 20 -8.86 7.80 -2.50
C PRO A 20 -8.65 6.36 -2.02
N ILE A 21 -8.15 5.47 -2.88
CA ILE A 21 -7.88 4.08 -2.50
C ILE A 21 -6.80 3.96 -1.42
N ARG A 22 -5.81 4.87 -1.41
CA ARG A 22 -4.75 4.92 -0.39
C ARG A 22 -5.34 5.23 0.98
N GLN A 23 -6.24 6.20 1.05
CA GLN A 23 -6.89 6.57 2.32
C GLN A 23 -7.76 5.43 2.85
N LEU A 24 -8.55 4.79 1.98
CA LEU A 24 -9.36 3.63 2.36
C LEU A 24 -8.47 2.48 2.90
N PHE A 25 -7.36 2.18 2.21
CA PHE A 25 -6.43 1.14 2.65
C PHE A 25 -5.79 1.51 3.99
N ARG A 26 -5.36 2.77 4.16
CA ARG A 26 -4.81 3.28 5.41
C ARG A 26 -5.76 3.06 6.57
N ASP A 27 -7.04 3.40 6.41
CA ASP A 27 -8.05 3.27 7.45
C ASP A 27 -8.32 1.80 7.81
N VAL A 28 -8.44 0.94 6.79
CA VAL A 28 -8.59 -0.51 7.01
C VAL A 28 -7.41 -1.10 7.78
N ILE A 29 -6.18 -0.74 7.38
CA ILE A 29 -4.97 -1.23 8.04
C ILE A 29 -4.85 -0.70 9.47
N ALA A 30 -5.19 0.57 9.70
CA ALA A 30 -5.16 1.17 11.04
C ALA A 30 -6.09 0.44 12.01
N ASP A 31 -7.27 0.03 11.54
CA ASP A 31 -8.26 -0.68 12.36
C ASP A 31 -7.91 -2.16 12.58
N ARG A 32 -7.40 -2.84 11.54
CA ARG A 32 -7.20 -4.30 11.55
C ARG A 32 -5.85 -4.73 12.10
N LEU A 33 -4.82 -3.88 12.02
CA LEU A 33 -3.47 -4.19 12.46
C LEU A 33 -2.98 -3.17 13.50
N PRO A 34 -3.55 -3.19 14.73
CA PRO A 34 -3.10 -2.35 15.83
C PRO A 34 -1.76 -2.88 16.36
N GLY A 35 -0.65 -2.32 15.88
CA GLY A 35 0.68 -2.75 16.29
C GLY A 35 1.80 -2.01 15.55
N PRO A 36 3.08 -2.39 15.80
CA PRO A 36 4.20 -1.88 15.02
C PRO A 36 3.95 -2.13 13.53
N ARG A 37 3.93 -1.04 12.77
CA ARG A 37 3.63 -1.11 11.34
C ARG A 37 4.87 -1.61 10.60
N PRO A 38 4.70 -2.53 9.65
CA PRO A 38 5.84 -2.98 8.89
C PRO A 38 6.31 -1.89 7.91
N PRO A 39 7.57 -1.94 7.44
CA PRO A 39 8.12 -0.94 6.53
C PRO A 39 7.25 -0.69 5.29
N GLN A 40 6.58 -1.74 4.78
CA GLN A 40 5.68 -1.70 3.63
C GLN A 40 4.43 -0.83 3.87
N ALA A 41 4.07 -0.56 5.12
CA ALA A 41 2.99 0.36 5.46
C ALA A 41 3.40 1.84 5.27
N ALA A 42 4.68 2.14 5.02
CA ALA A 42 5.15 3.51 4.80
C ALA A 42 4.41 4.20 3.64
N MET A 43 4.04 3.47 2.58
CA MET A 43 3.24 4.04 1.48
C MET A 43 1.84 4.48 1.91
N LEU A 44 1.27 3.86 2.95
CA LEU A 44 -0.05 4.19 3.50
C LEU A 44 -0.01 5.31 4.55
N PHE A 45 1.04 5.33 5.37
CA PHE A 45 1.13 6.20 6.56
C PHE A 45 2.20 7.30 6.45
N GLY A 46 3.01 7.30 5.40
CA GLY A 46 4.01 8.32 5.13
C GLY A 46 3.38 9.70 4.93
N ALA A 47 4.10 10.73 5.36
CA ALA A 47 3.66 12.12 5.27
C ALA A 47 3.60 12.63 3.82
N GLU A 48 4.39 12.04 2.92
CA GLU A 48 4.44 12.39 1.51
C GLU A 48 3.70 11.33 0.69
N ALA A 49 2.67 11.77 -0.05
CA ALA A 49 2.12 11.04 -1.16
C ALA A 49 2.76 11.57 -2.44
N ASP A 50 3.06 10.68 -3.40
CA ASP A 50 3.48 11.11 -4.73
C ASP A 50 2.33 11.95 -5.34
N PRO A 51 2.59 13.22 -5.74
CA PRO A 51 1.57 14.09 -6.30
C PRO A 51 1.04 13.60 -7.65
N PHE A 52 1.70 12.64 -8.29
CA PHE A 52 1.30 12.02 -9.55
C PHE A 52 0.58 10.68 -9.37
N TRP A 53 0.36 10.23 -8.14
CA TRP A 53 -0.40 9.01 -7.90
C TRP A 53 -1.89 9.19 -8.21
N ASP A 54 -2.38 8.38 -9.14
CA ASP A 54 -3.78 8.01 -9.23
C ASP A 54 -3.98 6.65 -8.54
N ASP A 55 -5.24 6.19 -8.42
CA ASP A 55 -5.55 4.90 -7.79
C ASP A 55 -4.77 3.74 -8.44
N ARG A 56 -4.56 3.78 -9.76
CA ARG A 56 -3.93 2.67 -10.51
C ARG A 56 -2.43 2.66 -10.31
N SER A 57 -1.75 3.80 -10.39
CA SER A 57 -0.30 3.89 -10.17
C SER A 57 0.04 3.59 -8.72
N PHE A 58 -0.72 4.11 -7.76
CA PHE A 58 -0.57 3.75 -6.36
C PHE A 58 -0.73 2.24 -6.12
N LEU A 59 -1.77 1.60 -6.66
CA LEU A 59 -1.97 0.16 -6.49
C LEU A 59 -0.83 -0.66 -7.12
N GLY A 60 -0.33 -0.21 -8.28
CA GLY A 60 0.83 -0.79 -8.93
C GLY A 60 2.04 -0.76 -8.00
N ASP A 61 2.40 0.41 -7.51
CA ASP A 61 3.56 0.62 -6.63
C ASP A 61 3.38 -0.09 -5.28
N PHE A 62 2.18 -0.08 -4.70
CA PHE A 62 1.89 -0.71 -3.41
C PHE A 62 2.02 -2.23 -3.47
N TYR A 63 1.42 -2.87 -4.49
CA TYR A 63 1.58 -4.30 -4.69
C TYR A 63 2.98 -4.66 -5.16
N ASN A 64 3.63 -3.76 -5.91
CA ASN A 64 5.03 -3.93 -6.25
C ASN A 64 5.87 -3.92 -4.98
N GLU A 65 5.76 -2.96 -4.07
CA GLU A 65 6.54 -2.95 -2.82
C GLU A 65 6.39 -4.24 -1.99
N ILE A 66 5.19 -4.84 -2.00
CA ILE A 66 4.94 -6.15 -1.35
C ILE A 66 5.62 -7.32 -2.10
N LEU A 67 5.76 -7.24 -3.43
CA LEU A 67 6.31 -8.29 -4.30
C LEU A 67 7.77 -8.09 -4.76
N HIS A 68 8.28 -6.86 -4.82
CA HIS A 68 9.51 -6.44 -5.52
C HIS A 68 10.76 -6.51 -4.65
N GLN A 69 10.61 -6.97 -3.44
CA GLN A 69 11.70 -7.53 -2.70
C GLN A 69 11.57 -9.02 -2.94
N ASP A 70 12.42 -9.60 -3.80
CA ASP A 70 12.54 -11.06 -4.04
C ASP A 70 12.02 -11.80 -2.81
N THR A 71 11.02 -12.65 -3.00
CA THR A 71 10.12 -13.41 -2.08
C THR A 71 10.80 -14.21 -0.96
N CYS A 72 11.93 -13.70 -0.52
CA CYS A 72 13.14 -14.27 0.05
C CYS A 72 13.72 -13.32 1.11
N ARG A 73 13.16 -12.10 1.24
CA ARG A 73 13.45 -11.21 2.37
C ARG A 73 12.48 -11.52 3.52
N PRO A 74 12.96 -11.58 4.77
CA PRO A 74 12.12 -11.79 5.95
C PRO A 74 10.92 -10.83 6.02
N ALA A 75 11.09 -9.60 5.51
CA ALA A 75 10.06 -8.56 5.54
C ALA A 75 8.87 -8.81 4.60
N THR A 76 8.95 -9.73 3.62
CA THR A 76 7.81 -10.06 2.74
C THR A 76 6.62 -10.60 3.54
N ALA A 77 6.89 -11.36 4.62
CA ALA A 77 5.85 -11.88 5.52
C ALA A 77 5.00 -10.74 6.13
N ASP A 78 5.63 -9.62 6.47
CA ASP A 78 4.93 -8.48 7.04
C ASP A 78 4.05 -7.76 6.00
N GLY A 79 4.49 -7.74 4.74
CA GLY A 79 3.66 -7.27 3.60
C GLY A 79 2.41 -8.13 3.39
N LEU A 80 2.51 -9.45 3.60
CA LEU A 80 1.36 -10.36 3.47
C LEU A 80 0.27 -10.08 4.52
N ALA A 81 0.63 -9.62 5.72
CA ALA A 81 -0.35 -9.24 6.73
C ALA A 81 -1.20 -8.05 6.25
N LEU A 82 -0.58 -7.06 5.60
CA LEU A 82 -1.28 -5.91 5.00
C LEU A 82 -2.27 -6.40 3.92
N VAL A 83 -1.81 -7.24 3.00
CA VAL A 83 -2.66 -7.77 1.92
C VAL A 83 -3.82 -8.62 2.46
N THR A 84 -3.56 -9.42 3.49
CA THR A 84 -4.58 -10.24 4.14
C THR A 84 -5.67 -9.37 4.75
N ALA A 85 -5.31 -8.32 5.48
CA ALA A 85 -6.27 -7.38 6.07
C ALA A 85 -7.15 -6.73 4.99
N LEU A 86 -6.58 -6.34 3.85
CA LEU A 86 -7.33 -5.77 2.72
C LEU A 86 -8.23 -6.80 2.03
N ALA A 87 -7.80 -8.05 1.90
CA ALA A 87 -8.56 -9.11 1.23
C ALA A 87 -9.85 -9.48 1.99
N VAL A 88 -9.84 -9.39 3.32
CA VAL A 88 -10.94 -9.85 4.18
C VAL A 88 -11.86 -8.74 4.69
N ASP A 89 -11.50 -7.47 4.52
CA ASP A 89 -12.30 -6.33 4.99
C ASP A 89 -13.37 -5.93 3.95
N ASP A 90 -14.63 -5.88 4.37
CA ASP A 90 -15.79 -5.65 3.52
C ASP A 90 -15.93 -4.21 3.03
N ARG A 91 -15.23 -3.26 3.65
CA ARG A 91 -15.13 -1.87 3.16
C ARG A 91 -14.33 -1.79 1.87
N ILE A 92 -13.47 -2.76 1.57
CA ILE A 92 -12.69 -2.81 0.33
C ILE A 92 -13.59 -3.25 -0.84
N PRO A 93 -13.65 -2.47 -1.94
CA PRO A 93 -14.41 -2.84 -3.12
C PRO A 93 -14.02 -4.23 -3.63
N ALA A 94 -15.01 -5.01 -4.09
CA ALA A 94 -14.82 -6.42 -4.46
C ALA A 94 -13.67 -6.64 -5.47
N ARG A 95 -13.50 -5.72 -6.42
CA ARG A 95 -12.40 -5.73 -7.38
C ARG A 95 -11.02 -5.72 -6.68
N HIS A 96 -10.84 -4.85 -5.69
CA HIS A 96 -9.58 -4.70 -4.96
C HIS A 96 -9.35 -5.86 -3.99
N ARG A 97 -10.41 -6.39 -3.37
CA ARG A 97 -10.31 -7.64 -2.60
C ARG A 97 -9.85 -8.81 -3.45
N PHE A 98 -10.40 -8.95 -4.66
CA PHE A 98 -10.00 -10.02 -5.57
C PHE A 98 -8.53 -9.88 -5.99
N GLN A 99 -8.05 -8.65 -6.25
CA GLN A 99 -6.64 -8.38 -6.52
C GLN A 99 -5.74 -8.74 -5.32
N ALA A 100 -6.15 -8.42 -4.09
CA ALA A 100 -5.43 -8.80 -2.89
C ALA A 100 -5.38 -10.34 -2.71
N VAL A 101 -6.49 -11.06 -2.98
CA VAL A 101 -6.51 -12.53 -2.97
C VAL A 101 -5.59 -13.11 -4.03
N GLU A 102 -5.64 -12.59 -5.25
CA GLU A 102 -4.72 -13.00 -6.33
C GLU A 102 -3.26 -12.82 -5.90
N LEU A 103 -2.94 -11.71 -5.24
CA LEU A 103 -1.62 -11.41 -4.72
C LEU A 103 -1.15 -12.42 -3.67
N LEU A 104 -2.03 -12.79 -2.72
CA LEU A 104 -1.74 -13.82 -1.72
C LEU A 104 -1.47 -15.18 -2.37
N VAL A 105 -2.27 -15.56 -3.37
CA VAL A 105 -2.07 -16.81 -4.12
C VAL A 105 -0.72 -16.79 -4.85
N ARG A 106 -0.40 -15.68 -5.53
CA ARG A 106 0.90 -15.51 -6.19
C ARG A 106 2.04 -15.67 -5.19
N ALA A 107 2.01 -14.95 -4.07
CA ALA A 107 3.02 -15.04 -3.02
C ALA A 107 3.19 -16.46 -2.47
N ALA A 108 2.08 -17.20 -2.26
CA ALA A 108 2.11 -18.57 -1.77
C ALA A 108 2.68 -19.59 -2.78
N THR A 109 2.69 -19.26 -4.07
CA THR A 109 3.13 -20.17 -5.14
C THR A 109 4.58 -19.96 -5.58
N VAL A 110 5.30 -19.02 -4.96
CA VAL A 110 6.71 -18.78 -5.30
C VAL A 110 7.58 -19.90 -4.72
N LYS A 111 8.15 -20.72 -5.60
CA LYS A 111 8.81 -21.99 -5.22
C LYS A 111 10.30 -21.90 -4.92
N HIS A 112 10.97 -20.77 -5.16
CA HIS A 112 12.42 -20.72 -4.98
C HIS A 112 12.95 -19.34 -4.62
N CYS A 113 13.68 -19.31 -3.52
CA CYS A 113 14.47 -18.19 -3.07
C CYS A 113 15.93 -18.60 -3.03
N SER A 114 16.70 -18.13 -4.00
CA SER A 114 18.16 -18.21 -3.92
C SER A 114 18.64 -17.20 -2.87
N TRP A 115 18.49 -17.51 -1.59
CA TRP A 115 19.29 -16.89 -0.55
C TRP A 115 20.70 -17.45 -0.69
N LYS A 116 21.48 -16.90 -1.62
CA LYS A 116 22.93 -17.14 -1.60
C LYS A 116 23.46 -16.40 -0.39
N ASP A 117 23.77 -17.18 0.65
CA ASP A 117 24.65 -16.84 1.76
C ASP A 117 25.74 -15.87 1.28
N SER A 118 25.49 -14.58 1.44
CA SER A 118 26.47 -13.54 1.16
C SER A 118 27.04 -13.15 2.51
N GLY A 119 27.94 -14.00 3.00
CA GLY A 119 28.96 -13.62 3.97
C GLY A 119 28.68 -13.98 5.41
N SER A 120 28.85 -15.25 5.76
CA SER A 120 29.72 -15.55 6.90
C SER A 120 31.14 -15.16 6.51
N ILE A 121 31.73 -14.15 7.15
CA ILE A 121 33.17 -14.05 7.40
C ILE A 121 33.32 -13.46 8.82
N PRO A 122 34.20 -14.03 9.67
CA PRO A 122 34.03 -14.15 11.12
C PRO A 122 34.30 -12.90 11.96
#